data_AF-A0A1S3ILR9-F1
#
_entry.id   AF-A0A1S3ILR9-F1
#
_cell.length_a   1.000
_cell.length_b   1.000
_cell.length_c   1.000
_cell.angle_alpha   90.00
_cell.angle_beta   90.00
_cell.angle_gamma   90.00
#
_symmetry.space_group_name_H-M   'P 1'
#
loop_
_entity.id
_entity.type
_entity.pdbx_description
1 polymer ?
#
loop_
_entity_poly.entity_id
_entity_poly.type
_entity_poly.pdbx_seq_one_letter_code
_entity_poly.pdbx_strand_id
1 'polypeptide(L)'
;MPSSASAVKATYASKTPTRAWRHENTLVHKAPPDFNVNGGFTNWSSWGTCNVTCGGGSQSRTRTCTNPVPQNGGADCVGITLELQQCNTQGCPVDGGYSQWSTWGTCSSTCGGGSQTRTRTCTNPTPAFNGNDCSGLGPNSETQQCNTQGCPINGGFTNWSSWGTCNVTCGGGSQSRTRTCTNPVPQNGGADCVGIILELQQCNTQGCPVDGGYSQWSTWGTCSSTCCSSLF
;
A
#
# COMPACT_ATOMS: atom_id res chain seq x y z
N MET A 1 79.62 -8.77 -32.24
CA MET A 1 80.63 -9.80 -32.59
C MET A 1 80.35 -10.29 -34.00
N PRO A 2 81.01 -9.76 -35.03
CA PRO A 2 81.25 -10.52 -36.25
C PRO A 2 82.58 -11.26 -36.09
N SER A 3 82.64 -12.54 -36.44
CA SER A 3 83.93 -13.22 -36.67
C SER A 3 83.66 -14.48 -37.50
N SER A 4 83.80 -14.43 -38.83
CA SER A 4 85.06 -14.52 -39.59
C SER A 4 85.55 -15.94 -39.76
N ALA A 5 85.62 -16.39 -41.00
CA ALA A 5 86.75 -17.12 -41.60
C ALA A 5 86.41 -17.37 -43.08
N SER A 6 87.09 -16.73 -44.03
CA SER A 6 88.40 -17.13 -44.61
C SER A 6 88.28 -18.43 -45.40
N ALA A 7 88.83 -18.64 -46.59
CA ALA A 7 89.68 -17.92 -47.54
C ALA A 7 89.55 -18.77 -48.86
N VAL A 8 90.04 -18.45 -50.05
CA VAL A 8 91.43 -18.35 -50.50
C VAL A 8 91.39 -17.93 -51.98
N LYS A 9 92.40 -17.15 -52.35
CA LYS A 9 92.75 -16.60 -53.67
C LYS A 9 92.98 -17.65 -54.76
N ALA A 10 92.70 -17.27 -56.00
CA ALA A 10 93.52 -17.64 -57.16
C ALA A 10 93.49 -16.50 -58.20
N THR A 11 94.55 -16.42 -59.00
CA THR A 11 95.21 -15.20 -59.49
C THR A 11 95.33 -15.20 -61.01
N TYR A 12 95.25 -13.99 -61.63
CA TYR A 12 95.82 -13.56 -62.93
C TYR A 12 95.35 -14.30 -64.21
N ALA A 13 95.19 -13.72 -65.41
CA ALA A 13 95.70 -12.49 -66.00
C ALA A 13 94.82 -12.00 -67.18
N SER A 14 94.84 -10.68 -67.36
CA SER A 14 94.71 -9.86 -68.57
C SER A 14 94.35 -10.49 -69.93
N LYS A 15 93.35 -9.87 -70.58
CA LYS A 15 93.37 -9.44 -71.99
C LYS A 15 92.17 -8.53 -72.27
N THR A 16 92.39 -7.22 -72.33
CA THR A 16 91.51 -6.29 -73.04
C THR A 16 91.87 -6.29 -74.51
N PRO A 17 90.88 -6.34 -75.41
CA PRO A 17 90.85 -5.33 -76.47
C PRO A 17 89.43 -4.80 -76.76
N THR A 18 89.34 -3.47 -76.66
CA THR A 18 88.67 -2.54 -77.59
C THR A 18 87.33 -2.89 -78.25
N ARG A 19 86.33 -2.07 -77.88
CA ARG A 19 85.31 -1.37 -78.70
C ARG A 19 84.42 -2.21 -79.63
N ALA A 20 83.15 -2.28 -79.26
CA ALA A 20 82.03 -2.04 -80.17
C ALA A 20 80.81 -1.58 -79.36
N TRP A 21 80.39 -0.32 -79.51
CA TRP A 21 79.02 0.07 -79.15
C TRP A 21 78.09 -0.51 -80.21
N ARG A 22 77.60 -1.73 -79.97
CA ARG A 22 76.44 -2.24 -80.70
C ARG A 22 75.21 -1.89 -79.88
N HIS A 23 74.31 -1.17 -80.53
CA HIS A 23 72.91 -1.06 -80.12
C HIS A 23 72.28 -2.45 -80.22
N GLU A 24 72.48 -3.28 -79.21
CA GLU A 24 71.69 -4.47 -79.01
C GLU A 24 70.48 -4.06 -78.18
N ASN A 25 69.42 -3.75 -78.94
CA ASN A 25 68.02 -4.02 -78.67
C ASN A 25 67.77 -4.71 -77.32
N THR A 26 67.83 -3.95 -76.22
CA THR A 26 67.35 -4.43 -74.92
C THR A 26 65.85 -4.53 -75.06
N LEU A 27 65.39 -5.76 -75.22
CA LEU A 27 64.01 -6.18 -75.08
C LEU A 27 63.39 -5.32 -73.96
N VAL A 28 62.52 -4.38 -74.33
CA VAL A 28 61.56 -3.84 -73.37
C VAL A 28 60.95 -5.11 -72.79
N HIS A 29 61.18 -5.37 -71.50
CA HIS A 29 60.36 -6.35 -70.80
C HIS A 29 58.95 -5.81 -70.96
N LYS A 30 58.25 -6.31 -71.98
CA LYS A 30 56.83 -6.11 -72.17
C LYS A 30 56.28 -6.48 -70.81
N ALA A 31 55.79 -5.50 -70.08
CA ALA A 31 55.21 -5.74 -68.76
C ALA A 31 54.30 -6.97 -68.93
N PRO A 32 54.44 -8.00 -68.07
CA PRO A 32 53.59 -9.18 -68.17
C PRO A 32 52.14 -8.70 -68.29
N PRO A 33 51.29 -9.37 -69.10
CA PRO A 33 49.92 -8.92 -69.33
C PRO A 33 49.30 -8.55 -67.99
N ASP A 34 48.82 -7.30 -67.91
CA ASP A 34 48.43 -6.59 -66.70
C ASP A 34 47.51 -7.50 -65.85
N PHE A 35 48.11 -8.26 -64.92
CA PHE A 35 47.39 -9.24 -64.11
C PHE A 35 46.77 -8.51 -62.93
N ASN A 36 45.89 -7.57 -63.25
CA ASN A 36 45.10 -6.84 -62.29
C ASN A 36 44.03 -7.79 -61.77
N VAL A 37 44.16 -8.16 -60.51
CA VAL A 37 43.16 -8.97 -59.81
C VAL A 37 42.19 -7.99 -59.19
N ASN A 38 40.96 -7.93 -59.70
CA ASN A 38 39.89 -7.18 -59.06
C ASN A 38 39.47 -7.87 -57.76
N GLY A 39 39.18 -7.08 -56.73
CA GLY A 39 38.73 -7.59 -55.45
C GLY A 39 37.39 -8.31 -55.54
N GLY A 40 37.26 -9.38 -54.77
CA GLY A 40 35.99 -10.09 -54.57
C GLY A 40 35.62 -10.14 -53.09
N PHE A 41 34.34 -9.95 -52.80
CA PHE A 41 33.84 -10.13 -51.44
C PHE A 41 33.90 -11.61 -51.04
N THR A 42 34.23 -11.85 -49.77
CA THR A 42 33.92 -13.14 -49.13
C THR A 42 32.40 -13.35 -49.08
N ASN A 43 31.98 -14.59 -48.83
CA ASN A 43 30.62 -14.82 -48.34
C ASN A 43 30.40 -14.02 -47.05
N TRP A 44 29.15 -13.64 -46.81
CA TRP A 44 28.76 -13.06 -45.52
C TRP A 44 29.04 -14.03 -44.39
N SER A 45 29.48 -13.50 -43.25
CA SER A 45 29.48 -14.23 -41.98
C SER A 45 28.06 -14.67 -41.62
N SER A 46 27.94 -15.64 -40.72
CA SER A 46 26.69 -15.85 -39.99
C SER A 46 26.30 -14.57 -39.25
N TRP A 47 25.00 -14.40 -39.00
CA TRP A 47 24.51 -13.33 -38.14
C TRP A 47 25.06 -13.51 -36.71
N GLY A 48 25.52 -12.42 -36.11
CA GLY A 48 25.89 -12.37 -34.70
C GLY A 48 24.66 -12.48 -33.79
N THR A 49 24.88 -12.55 -32.48
CA THR A 49 23.78 -12.53 -31.51
C THR A 49 23.06 -11.18 -31.52
N CYS A 50 21.75 -11.20 -31.26
CA CYS A 50 21.00 -9.96 -31.06
C CYS A 50 21.55 -9.20 -29.84
N ASN A 51 21.62 -7.88 -29.94
CA ASN A 51 22.12 -7.02 -28.86
C ASN A 51 21.18 -6.89 -27.65
N VAL A 52 19.91 -7.28 -27.80
CA VAL A 52 18.90 -7.32 -26.74
C VAL A 52 18.20 -8.66 -26.77
N THR A 53 17.55 -9.05 -25.67
CA THR A 53 16.77 -10.30 -25.59
C THR A 53 15.28 -10.10 -25.91
N CYS A 54 14.80 -8.85 -25.91
CA CYS A 54 13.42 -8.46 -26.19
C CYS A 54 13.37 -6.96 -26.55
N GLY A 55 12.22 -6.45 -26.98
CA GLY A 55 11.99 -5.02 -27.23
C GLY A 55 12.51 -4.51 -28.57
N GLY A 56 12.98 -5.41 -29.45
CA GLY A 56 13.51 -5.06 -30.77
C GLY A 56 14.97 -4.64 -30.71
N GLY A 57 15.85 -5.54 -31.15
CA GLY A 57 17.28 -5.31 -31.28
C GLY A 57 17.78 -5.25 -32.71
N SER A 58 19.10 -5.24 -32.83
CA SER A 58 19.80 -5.42 -34.09
C SER A 58 20.89 -6.48 -33.93
N GLN A 59 21.02 -7.30 -34.97
CA GLN A 59 22.13 -8.22 -35.15
C GLN A 59 22.87 -7.85 -36.43
N SER A 60 24.16 -8.17 -36.48
CA SER A 60 25.03 -7.79 -37.60
C SER A 60 25.70 -9.00 -38.23
N ARG A 61 26.01 -8.89 -39.52
CA ARG A 61 26.93 -9.79 -40.22
C ARG A 61 27.89 -8.98 -41.08
N THR A 62 29.07 -9.52 -41.32
CA THR A 62 30.14 -8.83 -42.05
C THR A 62 30.69 -9.67 -43.20
N ARG A 63 31.29 -8.99 -44.18
CA ARG A 63 32.09 -9.61 -45.26
C ARG A 63 33.28 -8.72 -45.58
N THR A 64 34.34 -9.31 -46.13
CA THR A 64 35.59 -8.60 -46.43
C THR A 64 35.96 -8.73 -47.91
N CYS A 65 36.69 -7.74 -48.45
CA CYS A 65 37.18 -7.77 -49.83
C CYS A 65 38.49 -8.56 -49.93
N THR A 66 38.41 -9.87 -49.68
CA THR A 66 39.59 -10.74 -49.59
C THR A 66 39.48 -12.02 -50.39
N ASN A 67 38.47 -12.17 -51.24
CA ASN A 67 38.22 -13.38 -52.03
C ASN A 67 37.91 -13.05 -53.51
N PRO A 68 38.92 -12.66 -54.32
CA PRO A 68 40.34 -12.44 -53.96
C PRO A 68 40.61 -11.01 -53.44
N VAL A 69 41.80 -10.77 -52.90
CA VAL A 69 42.28 -9.42 -52.53
C VAL A 69 42.66 -8.65 -53.81
N PRO A 70 42.32 -7.36 -53.97
CA PRO A 70 42.79 -6.55 -55.10
C PRO A 70 44.33 -6.54 -55.22
N GLN A 71 44.87 -6.75 -56.43
CA GLN A 71 46.32 -6.75 -56.69
C GLN A 71 46.67 -6.01 -57.98
N ASN A 72 47.90 -5.49 -58.04
CA ASN A 72 48.53 -4.83 -59.20
C ASN A 72 47.83 -3.58 -59.77
N GLY A 73 46.83 -3.03 -59.09
CA GLY A 73 46.00 -1.94 -59.60
C GLY A 73 44.58 -2.38 -60.00
N GLY A 74 44.20 -3.62 -59.68
CA GLY A 74 42.82 -4.10 -59.78
C GLY A 74 41.84 -3.30 -58.90
N ALA A 75 40.57 -3.26 -59.34
CA ALA A 75 39.53 -2.50 -58.68
C ALA A 75 39.20 -3.07 -57.28
N ASP A 76 38.92 -2.18 -56.33
CA ASP A 76 38.43 -2.58 -54.99
C ASP A 76 36.95 -2.99 -55.05
N CYS A 77 36.48 -3.71 -54.02
CA CYS A 77 35.10 -4.14 -53.92
C CYS A 77 34.16 -2.94 -53.67
N VAL A 78 33.13 -2.80 -54.51
CA VAL A 78 32.08 -1.78 -54.33
C VAL A 78 30.85 -2.40 -53.68
N GLY A 79 30.51 -1.93 -52.48
CA GLY A 79 29.31 -2.34 -51.76
C GLY A 79 29.48 -2.31 -50.24
N ILE A 80 28.43 -2.69 -49.51
CA ILE A 80 28.46 -2.72 -48.04
C ILE A 80 29.28 -3.90 -47.51
N THR A 81 29.99 -3.69 -46.41
CA THR A 81 30.77 -4.70 -45.67
C THR A 81 30.12 -5.11 -44.35
N LEU A 82 29.11 -4.36 -43.91
CA LEU A 82 28.32 -4.57 -42.71
C LEU A 82 26.85 -4.53 -43.08
N GLU A 83 26.11 -5.53 -42.63
CA GLU A 83 24.66 -5.59 -42.74
C GLU A 83 24.04 -5.69 -41.36
N LEU A 84 22.93 -4.99 -41.16
CA LEU A 84 22.15 -4.99 -39.92
C LEU A 84 20.74 -5.49 -40.21
N GLN A 85 20.20 -6.31 -39.32
CA GLN A 85 18.79 -6.69 -39.35
C GLN A 85 18.16 -6.68 -37.97
N GLN A 86 16.84 -6.48 -37.93
CA GLN A 86 16.06 -6.54 -36.70
C GLN A 86 16.02 -7.96 -36.13
N CYS A 87 15.98 -8.06 -34.81
CA CYS A 87 15.86 -9.30 -34.06
C CYS A 87 15.11 -9.07 -32.75
N ASN A 88 14.63 -10.14 -32.10
CA ASN A 88 14.00 -10.11 -30.79
C ASN A 88 12.89 -9.06 -30.62
N THR A 89 11.92 -9.07 -31.55
CA THR A 89 10.82 -8.10 -31.61
C THR A 89 9.69 -8.39 -30.62
N GLN A 90 9.75 -9.49 -29.88
CA GLN A 90 8.83 -9.75 -28.75
C GLN A 90 8.94 -8.66 -27.69
N GLY A 91 7.82 -8.35 -27.02
CA GLY A 91 7.83 -7.41 -25.89
C GLY A 91 8.66 -7.92 -24.72
N CYS A 92 9.24 -7.00 -23.94
CA CYS A 92 9.97 -7.32 -22.73
C CYS A 92 9.02 -7.57 -21.56
N PRO A 93 9.34 -8.50 -20.64
CA PRO A 93 8.58 -8.68 -19.41
C PRO A 93 8.39 -7.36 -18.67
N VAL A 94 7.15 -7.08 -18.28
CA VAL A 94 6.78 -5.94 -17.44
C VAL A 94 6.20 -6.50 -16.16
N ASP A 95 6.94 -6.37 -15.07
CA ASP A 95 6.46 -6.75 -13.74
C ASP A 95 5.36 -5.80 -13.29
N GLY A 96 4.32 -6.37 -12.67
CA GLY A 96 3.22 -5.61 -12.12
C GLY A 96 3.61 -4.75 -10.94
N GLY A 97 2.97 -3.60 -10.83
CA GLY A 97 3.03 -2.75 -9.64
C GLY A 97 1.64 -2.40 -9.14
N TYR A 98 1.51 -2.29 -7.82
CA TYR A 98 0.26 -1.83 -7.23
C TYR A 98 0.02 -0.34 -7.53
N SER A 99 -1.25 0.00 -7.76
CA SER A 99 -1.74 1.37 -7.70
C SER A 99 -1.50 1.97 -6.31
N GLN A 100 -1.72 3.28 -6.20
CA GLN A 100 -1.93 3.88 -4.89
C GLN A 100 -3.11 3.21 -4.20
N TRP A 101 -3.07 3.17 -2.87
CA TRP A 101 -4.20 2.72 -2.07
C TRP A 101 -5.43 3.60 -2.34
N SER A 102 -6.60 2.99 -2.35
CA SER A 102 -7.86 3.72 -2.25
C SER A 102 -7.92 4.49 -0.93
N THR A 103 -8.84 5.46 -0.86
CA THR A 103 -9.27 5.97 0.45
C THR A 103 -9.86 4.83 1.28
N TRP A 104 -9.84 4.99 2.60
CA TRP A 104 -10.56 4.10 3.50
C TRP A 104 -12.05 4.13 3.18
N GLY A 105 -12.70 2.96 3.16
CA GLY A 105 -14.14 2.85 3.09
C GLY A 105 -14.81 3.37 4.36
N THR A 106 -16.13 3.43 4.36
CA THR A 106 -16.90 3.79 5.55
C THR A 106 -16.73 2.73 6.64
N CYS A 107 -16.63 3.18 7.90
CA CYS A 107 -16.62 2.27 9.03
C CYS A 107 -17.94 1.49 9.12
N SER A 108 -17.86 0.20 9.43
CA SER A 108 -19.04 -0.68 9.57
C SER A 108 -20.00 -0.28 10.68
N SER A 109 -19.50 0.44 11.69
CA SER A 109 -20.24 0.87 12.87
C SER A 109 -19.94 2.34 13.13
N THR A 110 -20.89 3.09 13.67
CA THR A 110 -20.68 4.50 14.06
C THR A 110 -20.14 4.64 15.49
N CYS A 111 -20.23 3.58 16.28
CA CYS A 111 -19.75 3.45 17.66
C CYS A 111 -19.58 1.96 18.01
N GLY A 112 -19.03 1.67 19.17
CA GLY A 112 -18.88 0.31 19.70
C GLY A 112 -17.80 -0.52 19.02
N GLY A 113 -16.98 0.10 18.17
CA GLY A 113 -16.03 -0.57 17.31
C GLY A 113 -16.65 -1.01 15.99
N GLY A 114 -15.97 -0.66 14.91
CA GLY A 114 -16.24 -1.14 13.57
C GLY A 114 -14.94 -1.39 12.82
N SER A 115 -15.06 -1.85 11.58
CA SER A 115 -13.92 -2.03 10.68
C SER A 115 -14.14 -1.24 9.39
N GLN A 116 -13.04 -0.76 8.82
CA GLN A 116 -13.01 -0.13 7.51
C GLN A 116 -11.89 -0.76 6.69
N THR A 117 -12.09 -0.82 5.38
CA THR A 117 -11.18 -1.48 4.44
C THR A 117 -10.76 -0.50 3.35
N ARG A 118 -9.51 -0.62 2.90
CA ARG A 118 -9.01 0.03 1.67
C ARG A 118 -8.36 -1.01 0.77
N THR A 119 -8.31 -0.73 -0.53
CA THR A 119 -7.82 -1.67 -1.54
C THR A 119 -6.88 -1.01 -2.53
N ARG A 120 -6.07 -1.80 -3.22
CA ARG A 120 -5.20 -1.37 -4.33
C ARG A 120 -5.24 -2.41 -5.45
N THR A 121 -4.94 -2.01 -6.68
CA THR A 121 -5.01 -2.89 -7.86
C THR A 121 -3.65 -3.02 -8.54
N CYS A 122 -3.38 -4.17 -9.16
CA CYS A 122 -2.12 -4.44 -9.85
C CYS A 122 -2.12 -3.83 -11.27
N THR A 123 -2.07 -2.50 -11.33
CA THR A 123 -2.30 -1.74 -12.57
C THR A 123 -1.29 -0.61 -12.79
N ASN A 124 -0.24 -0.53 -11.97
CA ASN A 124 0.77 0.53 -12.04
C ASN A 124 2.21 0.00 -11.91
N PRO A 125 2.74 -0.64 -12.96
CA PRO A 125 2.08 -0.96 -14.24
C PRO A 125 1.28 -2.28 -14.17
N THR A 126 0.45 -2.53 -15.18
CA THR A 126 -0.18 -3.85 -15.37
C THR A 126 0.87 -4.86 -15.85
N PRO A 127 0.97 -6.06 -15.25
CA PRO A 127 1.87 -7.10 -15.73
C PRO A 127 1.68 -7.40 -17.22
N ALA A 128 2.77 -7.54 -17.96
CA ALA A 128 2.73 -7.89 -19.37
C ALA A 128 3.94 -8.75 -19.78
N PHE A 129 3.82 -9.44 -20.92
CA PHE A 129 4.91 -10.23 -21.52
C PHE A 129 5.60 -11.20 -20.54
N ASN A 130 4.80 -11.93 -19.75
CA ASN A 130 5.26 -12.85 -18.70
C ASN A 130 6.06 -12.19 -17.56
N GLY A 131 5.85 -10.90 -17.30
CA GLY A 131 6.30 -10.28 -16.06
C GLY A 131 5.49 -10.78 -14.84
N ASN A 132 6.08 -10.62 -13.66
CA ASN A 132 5.50 -11.08 -12.41
C ASN A 132 4.24 -10.29 -12.05
N ASP A 133 3.30 -10.93 -11.35
CA ASP A 133 2.15 -10.22 -10.79
C ASP A 133 2.51 -9.52 -9.46
N CYS A 134 1.55 -8.83 -8.86
CA CYS A 134 1.77 -8.11 -7.61
C CYS A 134 1.71 -8.99 -6.35
N SER A 135 1.58 -10.32 -6.47
CA SER A 135 1.42 -11.21 -5.31
C SER A 135 2.62 -11.15 -4.36
N GLY A 136 3.84 -10.96 -4.90
CA GLY A 136 5.08 -10.79 -4.13
C GLY A 136 5.24 -9.43 -3.45
N LEU A 137 4.37 -8.44 -3.74
CA LEU A 137 4.45 -7.08 -3.20
C LEU A 137 3.55 -6.85 -1.97
N GLY A 138 2.93 -7.93 -1.47
CA GLY A 138 2.03 -7.92 -0.32
C GLY A 138 0.54 -7.88 -0.71
N PRO A 139 -0.37 -7.70 0.27
CA PRO A 139 -1.80 -7.84 0.06
C PRO A 139 -2.39 -6.68 -0.77
N ASN A 140 -3.50 -6.95 -1.46
CA ASN A 140 -4.26 -5.95 -2.22
C ASN A 140 -5.40 -5.30 -1.40
N SER A 141 -5.60 -5.74 -0.16
CA SER A 141 -6.64 -5.28 0.76
C SER A 141 -6.06 -5.11 2.15
N GLU A 142 -6.47 -4.05 2.84
CA GLU A 142 -6.08 -3.76 4.21
C GLU A 142 -7.31 -3.34 5.00
N THR A 143 -7.43 -3.84 6.23
CA THR A 143 -8.54 -3.57 7.13
C THR A 143 -8.02 -3.04 8.46
N GLN A 144 -8.66 -2.01 8.99
CA GLN A 144 -8.34 -1.45 10.31
C GLN A 144 -9.59 -1.19 11.14
N GLN A 145 -9.40 -1.10 12.47
CA GLN A 145 -10.46 -0.71 13.39
C GLN A 145 -10.79 0.78 13.24
N CYS A 146 -12.05 1.11 13.48
CA CYS A 146 -12.56 2.48 13.48
C CYS A 146 -13.73 2.60 14.47
N ASN A 147 -14.08 3.84 14.82
CA ASN A 147 -15.22 4.17 15.68
C ASN A 147 -15.28 3.37 17.00
N THR A 148 -14.17 3.35 17.72
CA THR A 148 -14.00 2.59 18.98
C THR A 148 -14.64 3.26 20.19
N GLN A 149 -15.16 4.48 20.05
CA GLN A 149 -15.97 5.13 21.09
C GLN A 149 -17.19 4.29 21.48
N GLY A 150 -17.56 4.30 22.76
CA GLY A 150 -18.76 3.62 23.23
C GLY A 150 -20.04 4.15 22.55
N CYS A 151 -21.03 3.28 22.38
CA CYS A 151 -22.32 3.70 21.83
C CYS A 151 -23.15 4.46 22.87
N PRO A 152 -23.94 5.47 22.44
CA PRO A 152 -24.87 6.17 23.33
C PRO A 152 -25.83 5.19 24.01
N ILE A 153 -25.92 5.27 25.33
CA ILE A 153 -26.92 4.54 26.13
C ILE A 153 -27.82 5.59 26.76
N ASN A 154 -29.09 5.60 26.36
CA ASN A 154 -30.07 6.51 26.92
C ASN A 154 -30.46 6.06 28.33
N GLY A 155 -30.68 7.03 29.22
CA GLY A 155 -31.14 6.78 30.57
C GLY A 155 -32.53 6.19 30.63
N GLY A 156 -32.75 5.34 31.63
CA GLY A 156 -34.06 4.82 31.98
C GLY A 156 -34.36 5.01 33.46
N PHE A 157 -35.61 5.35 33.77
CA PHE A 157 -36.06 5.42 35.14
C PHE A 157 -36.10 4.02 35.77
N THR A 158 -35.71 3.92 37.05
CA THR A 158 -36.08 2.79 37.88
C THR A 158 -37.60 2.72 38.03
N ASN A 159 -38.10 1.57 38.48
CA ASN A 159 -39.44 1.53 39.04
C ASN A 159 -39.56 2.53 40.20
N TRP A 160 -40.76 3.06 40.38
CA TRP A 160 -41.07 3.86 41.56
C TRP A 160 -40.82 3.06 42.84
N SER A 161 -40.31 3.73 43.87
CA SER A 161 -40.29 3.20 45.22
C SER A 161 -41.71 2.90 45.69
N SER A 162 -41.84 2.06 46.71
CA SER A 162 -43.08 2.03 47.50
C SER A 162 -43.40 3.43 48.03
N TRP A 163 -44.68 3.69 48.26
CA TRP A 163 -45.12 4.90 48.96
C TRP A 163 -44.52 4.94 50.37
N GLY A 164 -43.98 6.09 50.76
CA GLY A 164 -43.54 6.34 52.13
C GLY A 164 -44.74 6.36 53.10
N THR A 165 -44.44 6.43 54.40
CA THR A 165 -45.50 6.58 55.40
C THR A 165 -46.20 7.93 55.26
N CYS A 166 -47.50 7.95 55.53
CA CYS A 166 -48.25 9.20 55.58
C CYS A 166 -47.72 10.09 56.71
N ASN A 167 -47.59 11.39 56.45
CA ASN A 167 -47.08 12.35 57.45
C ASN A 167 -48.01 12.56 58.66
N VAL A 168 -49.29 12.22 58.54
CA VAL A 168 -50.28 12.23 59.63
C VAL A 168 -51.02 10.90 59.65
N THR A 169 -51.60 10.54 60.80
CA THR A 169 -52.37 9.30 60.96
C THR A 169 -53.86 9.46 60.61
N CYS A 170 -54.36 10.70 60.59
CA CYS A 170 -55.74 11.06 60.30
C CYS A 170 -55.82 12.53 59.86
N GLY A 171 -56.98 12.97 59.37
CA GLY A 171 -57.25 14.36 59.02
C GLY A 171 -56.73 14.80 57.65
N GLY A 172 -56.23 13.86 56.82
CA GLY A 172 -55.69 14.13 55.50
C GLY A 172 -54.21 14.52 55.54
N GLY A 173 -53.37 13.59 55.09
CA GLY A 173 -51.92 13.75 54.96
C GLY A 173 -51.42 13.69 53.53
N SER A 174 -50.09 13.68 53.41
CA SER A 174 -49.38 13.42 52.16
C SER A 174 -48.31 12.36 52.36
N GLN A 175 -48.14 11.53 51.35
CA GLN A 175 -47.06 10.56 51.24
C GLN A 175 -46.36 10.73 49.89
N SER A 176 -45.11 10.32 49.83
CA SER A 176 -44.27 10.47 48.64
C SER A 176 -43.67 9.15 48.18
N ARG A 177 -43.39 9.03 46.89
CA ARG A 177 -42.51 7.99 46.33
C ARG A 177 -41.53 8.61 45.34
N THR A 178 -40.40 7.92 45.12
CA THR A 178 -39.30 8.42 44.30
C THR A 178 -38.84 7.40 43.27
N ARG A 179 -38.17 7.87 42.21
CA ARG A 179 -37.46 7.03 41.24
C ARG A 179 -36.21 7.74 40.75
N THR A 180 -35.24 7.00 40.21
CA THR A 180 -33.96 7.53 39.74
C THR A 180 -33.68 7.17 38.29
N CYS A 181 -32.91 7.98 37.56
CA CYS A 181 -32.49 7.70 36.18
C CYS A 181 -31.25 6.79 36.16
N THR A 182 -31.41 5.56 36.62
CA THR A 182 -30.28 4.63 36.80
C THR A 182 -30.54 3.25 36.23
N ASN A 183 -31.60 3.07 35.44
CA ASN A 183 -31.99 1.80 34.85
C ASN A 183 -32.26 1.90 33.33
N PRO A 184 -31.23 2.09 32.50
CA PRO A 184 -29.81 2.26 32.84
C PRO A 184 -29.44 3.73 33.13
N VAL A 185 -28.22 3.97 33.62
CA VAL A 185 -27.65 5.32 33.70
C VAL A 185 -27.28 5.79 32.27
N PRO A 186 -27.56 7.05 31.87
CA PRO A 186 -27.08 7.59 30.60
C PRO A 186 -25.57 7.47 30.44
N GLN A 187 -25.08 7.00 29.29
CA GLN A 187 -23.64 6.88 29.00
C GLN A 187 -23.33 7.26 27.55
N ASN A 188 -22.05 7.61 27.29
CA ASN A 188 -21.51 7.88 25.95
C ASN A 188 -22.35 8.89 25.12
N GLY A 189 -22.88 9.93 25.77
CA GLY A 189 -23.72 10.93 25.12
C GLY A 189 -25.17 10.52 24.87
N GLY A 190 -25.64 9.42 25.48
CA GLY A 190 -27.06 9.08 25.49
C GLY A 190 -27.90 10.09 26.27
N ALA A 191 -29.18 10.18 25.91
CA ALA A 191 -30.11 11.14 26.47
C ALA A 191 -30.43 10.85 27.95
N ASP A 192 -30.65 11.90 28.74
CA ASP A 192 -31.11 11.79 30.13
C ASP A 192 -32.62 11.48 30.20
N CYS A 193 -33.08 10.98 31.35
CA CYS A 193 -34.48 10.68 31.58
C CYS A 193 -35.32 11.97 31.64
N VAL A 194 -36.43 12.00 30.90
CA VAL A 194 -37.37 13.11 30.92
C VAL A 194 -38.60 12.73 31.76
N GLY A 195 -38.82 13.46 32.86
CA GLY A 195 -40.01 13.29 33.71
C GLY A 195 -39.74 13.60 35.18
N ILE A 196 -40.79 13.50 36.01
CA ILE A 196 -40.67 13.74 37.46
C ILE A 196 -39.95 12.59 38.17
N ILE A 197 -39.19 12.92 39.20
CA ILE A 197 -38.44 11.97 40.07
C ILE A 197 -39.11 11.75 41.43
N LEU A 198 -40.06 12.62 41.79
CA LEU A 198 -40.79 12.62 43.05
C LEU A 198 -42.27 12.74 42.73
N GLU A 199 -43.08 11.87 43.32
CA GLU A 199 -44.52 11.91 43.23
C GLU A 199 -45.12 12.01 44.63
N LEU A 200 -46.17 12.81 44.76
CA LEU A 200 -46.90 13.06 46.00
C LEU A 200 -48.36 12.66 45.81
N GLN A 201 -48.93 12.01 46.83
CA GLN A 201 -50.36 11.74 46.87
C GLN A 201 -50.93 11.94 48.27
N GLN A 202 -52.23 12.20 48.33
CA GLN A 202 -52.95 12.27 49.59
C GLN A 202 -53.06 10.89 50.25
N CYS A 203 -53.11 10.87 51.58
CA CYS A 203 -53.26 9.67 52.40
C CYS A 203 -54.01 9.98 53.69
N ASN A 204 -54.48 8.95 54.39
CA ASN A 204 -55.13 9.06 55.70
C ASN A 204 -56.22 10.15 55.78
N THR A 205 -57.14 10.14 54.81
CA THR A 205 -58.23 11.12 54.69
C THR A 205 -59.38 10.90 55.67
N GLN A 206 -59.34 9.81 56.45
CA GLN A 206 -60.26 9.60 57.56
C GLN A 206 -60.17 10.71 58.62
N GLY A 207 -61.31 11.08 59.21
CA GLY A 207 -61.36 12.04 60.31
C GLY A 207 -60.55 11.59 61.53
N CYS A 208 -60.02 12.55 62.29
CA CYS A 208 -59.29 12.25 63.51
C CYS A 208 -60.23 11.90 64.67
N PRO A 209 -59.80 11.01 65.58
CA PRO A 209 -60.47 10.84 66.86
C PRO A 209 -60.55 12.21 67.55
N VAL A 210 -61.77 12.60 67.92
CA VAL A 210 -61.95 13.76 68.79
C VAL A 210 -61.76 13.23 70.21
N ASP A 211 -60.72 13.71 70.91
CA ASP A 211 -60.62 13.48 72.35
C ASP A 211 -61.92 13.99 72.95
N GLY A 212 -62.74 13.05 73.44
CA GLY A 212 -64.04 13.36 74.03
C GLY A 212 -63.81 14.32 75.18
N GLY A 213 -64.05 15.60 74.93
CA GLY A 213 -63.92 16.62 75.95
C GLY A 213 -64.74 16.19 77.15
N TYR A 214 -64.10 16.11 78.31
CA TYR A 214 -64.83 15.89 79.56
C TYR A 214 -65.91 16.96 79.65
N SER A 215 -67.15 16.55 79.93
CA SER A 215 -68.16 17.49 80.40
C SER A 215 -67.60 18.25 81.59
N GLN A 216 -68.03 19.49 81.82
CA GLN A 216 -67.66 20.21 83.04
C GLN A 216 -67.88 19.31 84.26
N TRP A 217 -66.91 19.30 85.17
CA TRP A 217 -67.04 18.61 86.45
C TRP A 217 -68.36 19.02 87.10
N SER A 218 -69.14 18.05 87.56
CA SER A 218 -70.26 18.34 88.45
C SER A 218 -69.71 19.07 89.68
N THR A 219 -70.49 19.99 90.26
CA THR A 219 -70.16 20.58 91.55
C THR A 219 -69.86 19.49 92.58
N TRP A 220 -68.85 19.73 93.43
CA TRP A 220 -68.50 18.82 94.52
C TRP A 220 -69.75 18.40 95.31
N GLY A 221 -69.93 17.09 95.51
CA GLY A 221 -70.95 16.58 96.40
C GLY A 221 -70.70 17.05 97.83
N THR A 222 -71.77 17.27 98.60
CA THR A 222 -71.64 17.60 100.02
C THR A 222 -70.95 16.46 100.78
N CYS A 223 -70.04 16.80 101.68
CA CYS A 223 -69.29 15.84 102.49
C CYS A 223 -70.26 14.87 103.18
N SER A 224 -70.04 13.55 103.02
CA SER A 224 -70.90 12.51 103.58
C SER A 224 -70.76 12.34 105.10
N SER A 225 -69.87 13.10 105.74
CA SER A 225 -69.60 13.02 107.17
C SER A 225 -69.30 14.41 107.74
N THR A 226 -70.28 15.01 108.42
CA THR A 226 -70.04 16.07 109.41
C THR A 226 -69.77 15.42 110.75
N CYS A 227 -68.54 15.52 111.24
CA CYS A 227 -68.20 15.08 112.59
C CYS A 227 -68.86 15.99 113.65
N CYS A 228 -69.35 15.34 114.71
CA CYS A 228 -70.14 15.84 115.83
C CYS A 228 -69.78 17.22 116.42
N SER A 229 -70.82 17.94 116.89
CA SER A 229 -70.77 18.68 118.16
C SER A 229 -72.18 18.98 118.71
N SER A 230 -72.65 18.05 119.55
CA SER A 230 -73.28 18.24 120.88
C SER A 230 -74.03 19.53 121.30
N LEU A 231 -75.21 19.28 121.91
CA LEU A 231 -75.89 19.96 123.05
C LEU A 231 -76.59 21.30 122.74
N PHE A 232 -77.83 21.58 123.17
CA PHE A 232 -78.69 21.08 124.26
C PHE A 232 -80.11 20.76 123.78
#